data_AF-A0A537EU12-F1
#
_entry.id   AF-A0A537EU12-F1
#
_cell.length_a   1.000
_cell.length_b   1.000
_cell.length_c   1.000
_cell.angle_alpha   90.00
_cell.angle_beta   90.00
_cell.angle_gamma   90.00
#
_symmetry.space_group_name_H-M   'P 1'
#
loop_
_entity.id
_entity.type
_entity.pdbx_description
1 polymer ?
#
loop_
_entity_poly.entity_id
_entity_poly.type
_entity_poly.pdbx_seq_one_letter_code
_entity_poly.pdbx_strand_id
1 'polypeptide(L)' 'MTIIQGLPETGRSLDEVAHRLKGRLATGGTAKEGLIMLQGDHRTRIKDELVKMGFKEDHIEIY' A
#
# COMPACT_ATOMS: atom_id res chain seq x y z
N MET A 1 3.73 -6.68 -10.59
CA MET A 1 4.19 -5.46 -9.89
C MET A 1 2.96 -4.64 -9.62
N THR A 2 2.73 -4.28 -8.36
CA THR A 2 1.63 -3.42 -7.96
C THR A 2 2.21 -2.09 -7.49
N ILE A 3 1.65 -0.98 -7.97
CA ILE A 3 2.07 0.37 -7.61
C ILE A 3 0.93 1.02 -6.83
N ILE A 4 1.25 1.60 -5.68
CA ILE A 4 0.31 2.30 -4.82
C ILE A 4 0.78 3.75 -4.75
N GLN A 5 -0.14 4.67 -4.99
CA GLN A 5 0.13 6.11 -5.08
C GLN A 5 -1.03 6.91 -4.46
N GLY A 6 -0.79 8.18 -4.15
CA GLY A 6 -1.83 9.07 -3.60
C GLY A 6 -2.14 8.84 -2.11
N LEU A 7 -1.26 8.15 -1.38
CA LEU A 7 -1.37 8.03 0.08
C LEU A 7 -1.05 9.39 0.73
N PRO A 8 -1.86 9.85 1.70
CA PRO A 8 -1.64 11.13 2.37
C PRO A 8 -0.34 11.12 3.18
N GLU A 9 0.46 12.18 3.04
CA GLU A 9 1.71 12.38 3.81
C GLU A 9 1.45 12.69 5.29
N THR A 10 0.21 13.01 5.64
CA THR A 10 -0.20 13.36 7.00
C THR A 10 -0.57 12.12 7.81
N GLY A 11 0.39 11.65 8.63
CA GLY A 11 0.12 10.80 9.79
C GLY A 11 0.73 9.39 9.76
N ARG A 12 1.08 8.84 8.60
CA ARG A 12 1.84 7.59 8.50
C ARG A 12 2.88 7.70 7.39
N SER A 13 4.12 7.36 7.71
CA SER A 13 5.18 7.38 6.71
C SER A 13 4.86 6.32 5.64
N LEU A 14 5.03 6.65 4.36
CA LEU A 14 4.89 5.68 3.26
C LEU A 14 5.71 4.42 3.48
N ASP A 15 6.87 4.57 4.12
CA ASP A 15 7.73 3.48 4.56
C ASP A 15 7.06 2.53 5.56
N GLU A 16 6.28 3.04 6.52
CA GLU A 16 5.56 2.20 7.47
C GLU A 16 4.45 1.40 6.77
N VAL A 17 3.70 2.05 5.88
CA VAL A 17 2.66 1.39 5.08
C VAL A 17 3.30 0.31 4.21
N ALA A 18 4.40 0.62 3.52
CA ALA A 18 5.13 -0.33 2.71
C ALA A 18 5.69 -1.49 3.55
N HIS A 19 6.27 -1.22 4.72
CA HIS A 19 6.79 -2.24 5.62
C HIS A 19 5.68 -3.20 6.08
N ARG A 20 4.53 -2.66 6.47
CA ARG A 20 3.38 -3.44 6.92
C ARG A 20 2.79 -4.28 5.78
N LEU A 21 2.67 -3.72 4.58
CA LEU A 21 2.22 -4.46 3.40
C LEU A 21 3.19 -5.59 3.03
N LYS A 22 4.51 -5.34 3.04
CA LYS A 22 5.52 -6.37 2.79
C LYS A 22 5.44 -7.53 3.78
N GLY A 23 5.32 -7.23 5.08
CA GLY A 23 5.19 -8.25 6.12
C GLY A 23 3.92 -9.11 5.98
N ARG A 24 2.82 -8.52 5.51
CA ARG A 24 1.51 -9.20 5.41
C ARG A 24 1.32 -9.96 4.11
N LEU A 25 1.89 -9.44 3.03
CA LEU A 25 1.84 -10.05 1.70
C LEU A 25 2.99 -11.04 1.47
N ALA A 26 3.97 -11.10 2.40
CA ALA A 26 5.20 -11.86 2.26
C ALA A 26 5.91 -11.57 0.92
N THR A 27 5.86 -10.30 0.49
CA THR A 27 6.38 -9.85 -0.80
C THR A 27 7.48 -8.81 -0.61
N GLY A 28 8.39 -8.75 -1.59
CA GLY A 28 9.39 -7.68 -1.68
C GLY A 28 8.78 -6.39 -2.21
N GLY A 29 9.40 -5.25 -1.87
CA GLY A 29 8.98 -3.95 -2.35
C GLY A 29 9.68 -2.78 -1.70
N THR A 30 9.43 -1.58 -2.21
CA THR A 30 10.04 -0.33 -1.74
C THR A 30 9.03 0.81 -1.76
N ALA A 31 9.18 1.76 -0.85
CA ALA A 31 8.58 3.08 -0.97
C ALA A 31 9.63 4.03 -1.56
N LYS A 32 9.28 4.83 -2.58
CA LYS A 32 10.16 5.84 -3.18
C LYS A 32 9.33 6.92 -3.84
N GLU A 33 9.70 8.18 -3.67
CA GLU A 33 9.10 9.33 -4.40
C GLU A 33 7.57 9.40 -4.28
N GLY A 34 7.00 9.12 -3.10
CA GLY A 34 5.54 9.15 -2.91
C GLY A 34 4.81 7.89 -3.35
N LEU A 35 5.53 6.88 -3.84
CA LEU A 35 4.99 5.64 -4.42
C LEU A 35 5.43 4.43 -3.61
N ILE A 36 4.56 3.44 -3.46
CA ILE A 36 4.90 2.13 -2.92
C ILE A 36 4.82 1.11 -4.04
N MET A 37 5.93 0.42 -4.29
CA MET A 37 6.05 -0.61 -5.31
C MET A 37 6.19 -1.98 -4.64
N LEU A 38 5.29 -2.90 -4.96
CA LEU A 38 5.26 -4.26 -4.42
C LEU A 38 5.35 -5.30 -5.54
N GLN A 39 6.16 -6.34 -5.33
CA GLN A 39 6.27 -7.45 -6.26
C GLN A 39 5.00 -8.32 -6.25
N GLY A 40 4.61 -8.84 -7.41
CA GLY A 40 3.37 -9.61 -7.58
C GLY A 40 2.14 -8.77 -7.93
N ASP A 41 1.00 -9.45 -8.02
CA ASP A 41 -0.33 -8.85 -8.14
C ASP A 41 -1.14 -9.21 -6.88
N HIS A 42 -1.26 -8.23 -6.00
CA HIS A 42 -1.93 -8.39 -4.71
C HIS A 42 -2.94 -7.28 -4.46
N ARG A 43 -3.47 -6.67 -5.53
CA ARG A 43 -4.35 -5.49 -5.48
C ARG A 43 -5.50 -5.65 -4.48
N THR A 44 -6.19 -6.80 -4.49
CA THR A 44 -7.30 -7.09 -3.56
C THR A 44 -6.84 -7.17 -2.10
N ARG A 45 -5.71 -7.83 -1.82
CA ARG A 45 -5.16 -7.96 -0.46
C ARG A 45 -4.60 -6.64 0.06
N ILE A 46 -4.01 -5.84 -0.83
CA ILE A 46 -3.52 -4.50 -0.51
C ILE A 46 -4.69 -3.60 -0.12
N LYS A 47 -5.78 -3.60 -0.90
CA LYS A 47 -7.00 -2.85 -0.58
C LYS A 47 -7.53 -3.22 0.81
N ASP A 48 -7.72 -4.51 1.10
CA ASP A 48 -8.19 -4.98 2.41
C ASP A 48 -7.26 -4.53 3.56
N GLU A 49 -5.95 -4.61 3.38
CA GLU A 49 -5.01 -4.16 4.41
C GLU A 49 -5.02 -2.63 4.58
N LEU A 50 -5.12 -1.86 3.50
CA LEU A 50 -5.28 -0.40 3.58
C LEU A 50 -6.58 -0.04 4.33
N VAL A 51 -7.68 -0.72 4.06
CA VAL A 51 -8.93 -0.52 4.80
C VAL A 51 -8.76 -0.83 6.29
N LYS A 52 -8.07 -1.93 6.64
CA LYS A 52 -7.73 -2.28 8.03
C LYS A 52 -6.80 -1.27 8.70
N MET A 53 -5.97 -0.56 7.94
CA MET A 53 -5.17 0.54 8.46
C MET A 53 -6.03 1.80 8.73
N GLY A 54 -7.26 1.87 8.24
CA GLY A 54 -8.17 3.01 8.42
C GLY A 54 -8.27 3.92 7.20
N PHE A 55 -7.72 3.50 6.05
CA PHE A 55 -8.04 4.15 4.79
C PHE A 55 -9.48 3.80 4.38
N LYS A 56 -10.23 4.77 3.86
CA LYS A 56 -11.61 4.51 3.42
C LYS A 56 -11.59 3.74 2.12
N GLU A 57 -12.37 2.67 2.06
CA GLU A 57 -12.46 1.82 0.87
C GLU A 57 -12.90 2.61 -0.37
N ASP A 58 -13.82 3.57 -0.19
CA ASP A 58 -14.36 4.44 -1.24
C ASP A 58 -13.28 5.31 -1.94
N HIS A 59 -12.15 5.54 -1.26
CA HIS A 59 -11.03 6.33 -1.79
C HIS A 59 -9.91 5.44 -2.38
N ILE A 60 -10.14 4.13 -2.51
CA ILE A 60 -9.15 3.19 -3.05
C ILE A 60 -9.66 2.66 -4.38
N GLU A 61 -9.05 3.13 -5.46
CA GLU A 61 -9.32 2.69 -6.81
C GLU A 61 -8.28 1.66 -7.26
N ILE A 62 -8.75 0.56 -7.85
CA ILE A 62 -7.90 -0.49 -8.41
C ILE A 62 -8.06 -0.47 -9.93
N TYR A 63 -6.95 -0.23 -10.63
CA TYR A 63 -6.84 -0.30 -12.09
C TYR A 63 -5.79 -1.34 -12.51
#